data_AF-A0A7S0RJ01-F1
#
_entry.id   AF-A0A7S0RJ01-F1
#
_cell.length_a   1.000
_cell.length_b   1.000
_cell.length_c   1.000
_cell.angle_alpha   90.00
_cell.angle_beta   90.00
_cell.angle_gamma   90.00
#
_symmetry.space_group_name_H-M   'P 1'
#
loop_
_entity.id
_entity.type
_entity.pdbx_description
1 polymer ?
#
loop_
_entity_poly.entity_id
_entity_poly.type
_entity_poly.pdbx_seq_one_letter_code
_entity_poly.pdbx_strand_id
1 'polypeptide(L)'
;EAADQLLFTREAICAVAAKHGLHACFLPKMWAEQAGNGCHMHTSLWRDGRSVHHDARPAGTHPVHPPGPEADPAEVAGVEPGRFYGGVLARLPALLCFTAPSPNSFQVLGR
;
A
#
# COMPACT_ATOMS: atom_id res chain seq x y z
N GLU A 1 -0.07 -3.97 -13.66
CA GLU A 1 -0.07 -2.50 -13.85
C GLU A 1 0.62 -1.74 -12.73
N ALA A 2 0.07 -1.62 -11.51
CA ALA A 2 0.69 -0.79 -10.46
C ALA A 2 2.16 -1.17 -10.13
N ALA A 3 2.47 -2.47 -10.10
CA ALA A 3 3.85 -2.95 -9.90
C ALA A 3 4.77 -2.57 -11.08
N ASP A 4 4.28 -2.71 -12.32
CA ASP A 4 5.02 -2.35 -13.53
C ASP A 4 5.29 -0.84 -13.59
N GLN A 5 4.28 -0.04 -13.23
CA GLN A 5 4.40 1.41 -13.14
C GLN A 5 5.40 1.83 -12.07
N LEU A 6 5.44 1.15 -10.92
CA LEU A 6 6.44 1.40 -9.88
C LEU A 6 7.87 1.16 -10.40
N LEU A 7 8.09 0.03 -11.07
CA LEU A 7 9.40 -0.29 -11.65
C LEU A 7 9.79 0.74 -12.71
N PHE A 8 8.90 1.01 -13.66
CA PHE A 8 9.13 1.99 -14.72
C PHE A 8 9.43 3.38 -14.16
N THR A 9 8.70 3.80 -13.12
CA THR A 9 8.93 5.09 -12.45
C THR A 9 10.31 5.16 -11.81
N ARG A 10 10.76 4.10 -11.12
CA ARG A 10 12.10 4.07 -10.52
C ARG A 10 13.19 4.15 -11.58
N GLU A 11 13.05 3.39 -12.66
CA GLU A 11 13.99 3.44 -13.79
C GLU A 11 14.04 4.83 -14.44
N ALA A 12 12.87 5.45 -14.65
CA ALA A 12 12.79 6.80 -15.19
C ALA A 12 13.48 7.83 -14.27
N ILE A 13 13.26 7.75 -12.95
CA ILE A 13 13.93 8.60 -11.97
C ILE A 13 15.45 8.42 -12.03
N CYS A 14 15.95 7.17 -12.04
CA CYS A 14 17.37 6.87 -12.16
C CYS A 14 17.96 7.46 -13.45
N ALA A 15 17.30 7.26 -14.59
CA ALA A 15 17.76 7.75 -15.89
C ALA A 15 17.82 9.28 -15.94
N VAL A 16 16.81 9.97 -15.38
CA VAL A 16 16.82 11.44 -15.30
C VAL A 16 17.92 11.93 -14.37
N ALA A 17 18.06 11.36 -13.16
CA ALA A 17 19.12 11.75 -12.22
C ALA A 17 20.52 11.60 -12.85
N ALA A 18 20.77 10.49 -13.54
CA ALA A 18 22.05 10.24 -14.22
C ALA A 18 22.36 11.28 -15.30
N LYS A 19 21.36 11.72 -16.08
CA LYS A 19 21.53 12.80 -17.08
C LYS A 19 21.96 14.13 -16.46
N HIS A 20 21.67 14.33 -15.18
CA HIS A 20 22.07 15.52 -14.41
C HIS A 20 23.31 15.29 -13.54
N GLY A 21 24.03 14.17 -13.71
CA GLY A 21 25.23 13.86 -12.90
C GLY A 21 24.92 13.50 -11.45
N LEU A 22 23.68 13.10 -11.15
CA LEU A 22 23.22 12.70 -9.82
C LEU A 22 22.96 11.19 -9.75
N HIS A 23 22.90 10.64 -8.54
CA HIS A 23 22.53 9.25 -8.27
C HIS A 23 21.25 9.21 -7.43
N ALA A 24 20.15 8.75 -8.02
CA ALA A 24 18.91 8.53 -7.27
C ALA A 24 19.00 7.24 -6.44
N CYS A 25 18.64 7.29 -5.16
CA CYS A 25 18.74 6.14 -4.28
C CYS A 25 17.42 5.84 -3.57
N PHE A 26 17.04 4.57 -3.61
CA PHE A 26 15.82 4.04 -3.00
C PHE A 26 16.10 3.13 -1.80
N LEU A 27 17.32 3.20 -1.24
CA LEU A 27 17.64 2.48 -0.01
C LEU A 27 16.67 2.92 1.10
N PRO A 28 16.15 1.98 1.92
CA PRO A 28 15.27 2.33 3.03
C PRO A 28 15.89 3.35 3.98
N LYS A 29 17.18 3.18 4.30
CA LYS A 29 17.95 4.13 5.11
C LYS A 29 19.30 4.36 4.43
N MET A 30 19.60 5.60 4.07
CA MET A 30 20.92 5.97 3.52
C MET A 30 21.83 6.55 4.60
N TRP A 31 21.28 7.45 5.42
CA TRP A 31 21.98 8.09 6.54
C TRP A 31 21.21 7.85 7.83
N ALA A 32 21.92 7.54 8.91
CA ALA A 32 21.30 7.15 10.18
C ALA A 32 20.45 8.28 10.78
N GLU A 33 20.90 9.52 10.62
CA GLU A 33 20.35 10.73 11.21
C GLU A 33 19.24 11.37 10.35
N GLN A 34 19.03 10.88 9.12
CA GLN A 34 18.03 11.42 8.21
C GLN A 34 16.80 10.52 8.10
N ALA A 35 15.70 11.07 7.58
CA ALA A 35 14.52 10.28 7.26
C ALA A 35 14.86 9.14 6.27
N GLY A 36 14.17 8.01 6.43
CA GLY A 36 14.27 6.89 5.49
C GLY A 36 13.29 6.99 4.33
N ASN A 37 13.47 6.14 3.33
CA ASN A 37 12.52 5.93 2.25
C ASN A 37 11.54 4.80 2.59
N GLY A 38 10.26 5.04 2.34
CA GLY A 38 9.21 4.02 2.42
C GLY A 38 8.57 3.75 1.06
N CYS A 39 7.79 2.68 0.96
CA CYS A 39 6.97 2.38 -0.21
C CYS A 39 5.56 2.03 0.25
N HIS A 40 4.76 3.06 0.54
CA HIS A 40 3.39 2.86 0.99
C HIS A 40 2.55 2.24 -0.13
N MET A 41 1.78 1.21 0.21
CA MET A 41 0.90 0.52 -0.74
C MET A 41 -0.55 0.69 -0.31
N HIS A 42 -1.35 1.29 -1.17
CA HIS A 42 -2.79 1.34 -1.02
C HIS A 42 -3.38 0.05 -1.61
N THR A 43 -4.24 -0.63 -0.86
CA THR A 43 -4.90 -1.85 -1.30
C THR A 43 -6.41 -1.71 -1.14
N SER A 44 -7.14 -2.12 -2.16
CA SER A 44 -8.60 -2.24 -2.13
C SER A 44 -8.99 -3.52 -2.86
N LEU A 45 -9.96 -4.24 -2.30
CA LEU A 45 -10.48 -5.46 -2.86
C LEU A 45 -11.88 -5.21 -3.41
N TRP A 46 -12.11 -5.76 -4.60
CA TRP A 46 -13.36 -5.61 -5.32
C TRP A 46 -13.89 -6.98 -5.74
N ARG A 47 -15.20 -7.17 -5.67
CA ARG A 47 -15.92 -8.35 -6.16
C ARG A 47 -17.15 -7.87 -6.92
N ASP A 48 -17.33 -8.35 -8.14
CA ASP A 48 -18.47 -8.02 -9.00
C ASP A 48 -18.72 -6.50 -9.13
N GLY A 49 -17.63 -5.74 -9.29
CA GLY A 49 -17.67 -4.28 -9.41
C GLY A 49 -17.88 -3.52 -8.10
N ARG A 50 -17.86 -4.19 -6.95
CA ARG A 50 -18.13 -3.58 -5.63
C ARG A 50 -16.97 -3.72 -4.67
N SER A 51 -16.71 -2.68 -3.89
CA SER A 51 -15.70 -2.71 -2.83
C SER A 51 -16.14 -3.63 -1.69
N VAL A 52 -15.29 -4.60 -1.33
CA VAL A 52 -15.55 -5.52 -0.20
C VAL A 52 -15.18 -4.91 1.16
N HIS A 53 -14.62 -3.71 1.16
CA HIS A 53 -14.28 -2.97 2.39
C HIS A 53 -15.44 -2.10 2.89
N HIS A 54 -16.52 -2.00 2.11
CA HIS A 54 -17.66 -1.17 2.45
C HIS A 54 -18.64 -1.97 3.31
N ASP A 55 -18.76 -1.59 4.57
CA ASP A 55 -19.93 -1.92 5.38
C ASP A 55 -21.16 -1.21 4.83
N ALA A 56 -22.34 -1.82 4.88
CA ALA A 56 -23.60 -1.07 4.78
C ALA A 56 -23.73 -0.15 6.01
N ARG A 57 -22.98 0.96 6.03
CA ARG A 57 -22.97 1.92 7.14
C ARG A 57 -24.22 2.81 7.04
N PRO A 58 -24.91 3.12 8.15
CA PRO A 58 -26.08 3.98 8.12
C PRO A 58 -25.74 5.36 7.56
N ALA A 59 -26.68 5.91 6.79
CA ALA A 59 -26.56 7.21 6.15
C ALA A 59 -26.14 8.29 7.15
N GLY A 60 -25.01 8.98 6.90
CA GLY A 60 -24.58 10.13 7.70
C GLY A 60 -23.08 10.27 7.97
N THR A 61 -22.24 9.28 7.63
CA THR A 61 -20.79 9.44 7.76
C THR A 61 -20.16 9.73 6.41
N HIS A 62 -19.45 10.85 6.30
CA HIS A 62 -18.81 11.33 5.07
C HIS A 62 -18.04 10.22 4.33
N PRO A 63 -18.25 10.05 3.02
CA PRO A 63 -17.46 9.12 2.22
C PRO A 63 -16.00 9.58 2.17
N VAL A 64 -15.05 8.70 2.54
CA VAL A 64 -13.61 8.90 2.29
C VAL A 64 -13.27 8.60 0.81
N HIS A 65 -14.23 8.05 0.06
CA HIS A 65 -14.13 7.76 -1.37
C HIS A 65 -15.36 8.29 -2.12
N PRO A 66 -15.24 8.71 -3.39
CA PRO A 66 -16.40 9.03 -4.21
C PRO A 66 -17.34 7.81 -4.26
N PRO A 67 -18.67 8.01 -4.16
CA PRO A 67 -19.61 6.91 -4.21
C PRO A 67 -19.48 6.20 -5.56
N GLY A 68 -19.06 4.95 -5.53
CA GLY A 68 -19.39 4.00 -6.60
C GLY A 68 -20.91 3.80 -6.64
N PRO A 69 -21.45 3.06 -7.63
CA PRO A 69 -22.88 2.76 -7.69
C PRO A 69 -23.37 2.25 -6.33
N GLU A 70 -24.41 2.89 -5.79
CA GLU A 70 -24.97 2.62 -4.47
C GLU A 70 -25.30 1.13 -4.32
N ALA A 71 -24.80 0.51 -3.27
CA ALA A 71 -24.87 -0.94 -3.07
C ALA A 71 -26.17 -1.35 -2.34
N ASP A 72 -26.79 -2.43 -2.81
CA ASP A 72 -27.78 -3.20 -2.06
C ASP A 72 -27.06 -3.99 -0.92
N PRO A 73 -27.43 -3.79 0.35
CA PRO A 73 -26.83 -4.49 1.50
C PRO A 73 -26.91 -6.02 1.43
N ALA A 74 -27.84 -6.59 0.66
CA ALA A 74 -28.10 -8.03 0.64
C ALA A 74 -27.04 -8.86 -0.12
N GLU A 75 -26.29 -8.26 -1.06
CA GLU A 75 -25.37 -9.00 -1.95
C GLU A 75 -23.91 -9.05 -1.46
N VAL A 76 -23.55 -8.32 -0.39
CA VAL A 76 -22.22 -8.41 0.27
C VAL A 76 -22.21 -9.44 1.41
N ALA A 77 -23.32 -10.17 1.59
CA ALA A 77 -23.47 -11.19 2.62
C ALA A 77 -22.40 -12.31 2.47
N GLY A 78 -21.44 -12.35 3.40
CA GLY A 78 -20.44 -13.43 3.52
C GLY A 78 -18.98 -13.00 3.61
N VAL A 79 -18.67 -11.73 3.39
CA VAL A 79 -17.32 -11.17 3.61
C VAL A 79 -17.38 -10.18 4.76
N GLU A 80 -17.05 -10.64 5.98
CA GLU A 80 -16.95 -9.72 7.12
C GLU A 80 -15.96 -8.59 6.80
N PRO A 81 -16.41 -7.32 6.86
CA PRO A 81 -15.54 -6.17 6.71
C PRO A 81 -14.35 -6.29 7.68
N GLY A 82 -13.16 -6.05 7.15
CA GLY A 82 -11.93 -6.15 7.93
C GLY A 82 -11.28 -7.54 7.98
N ARG A 83 -11.92 -8.63 7.50
CA ARG A 83 -11.25 -9.96 7.43
C ARG A 83 -9.94 -9.94 6.67
N PHE A 84 -9.89 -9.19 5.57
CA PHE A 84 -8.66 -8.99 4.80
C PHE A 84 -7.55 -8.37 5.67
N TYR A 85 -7.84 -7.23 6.31
CA TYR A 85 -6.87 -6.54 7.16
C TYR A 85 -6.50 -7.36 8.39
N GLY A 86 -7.45 -8.08 8.99
CA GLY A 86 -7.20 -9.02 10.08
C GLY A 86 -6.23 -10.13 9.67
N GLY A 87 -6.37 -10.68 8.46
CA GLY A 87 -5.43 -11.64 7.90
C GLY A 87 -4.03 -11.06 7.68
N VAL A 88 -3.93 -9.83 7.16
CA VAL A 88 -2.65 -9.11 7.00
C VAL A 88 -1.98 -8.90 8.36
N LEU A 89 -2.71 -8.36 9.34
CA LEU A 89 -2.22 -8.10 10.69
C LEU A 89 -1.71 -9.39 11.37
N ALA A 90 -2.48 -10.47 11.27
CA ALA A 90 -2.10 -11.77 11.82
C ALA A 90 -0.83 -12.38 11.18
N ARG A 91 -0.45 -11.92 9.98
CA ARG A 91 0.69 -12.42 9.20
C ARG A 91 1.82 -11.40 9.06
N LEU A 92 1.76 -10.25 9.74
CA LEU A 92 2.78 -9.21 9.64
C LEU A 92 4.22 -9.74 9.77
N PRO A 93 4.58 -10.60 10.75
CA PRO A 93 5.95 -11.09 10.86
C PRO A 93 6.42 -11.86 9.62
N ALA A 94 5.53 -12.66 9.01
CA ALA A 94 5.84 -13.40 7.79
C ALA A 94 5.95 -12.48 6.56
N LEU A 95 5.16 -11.41 6.51
CA LEU A 95 5.17 -10.45 5.41
C LEU A 95 6.45 -9.59 5.38
N LEU A 96 7.15 -9.45 6.51
CA LEU A 96 8.39 -8.67 6.59
C LEU A 96 9.49 -9.17 5.65
N CYS A 97 9.55 -10.47 5.34
CA CYS A 97 10.56 -10.96 4.39
C CYS A 97 10.36 -10.43 2.96
N PHE A 98 9.15 -9.95 2.64
CA PHE A 98 8.82 -9.34 1.36
C PHE A 98 8.82 -7.81 1.44
N THR A 99 8.32 -7.23 2.53
CA THR A 99 8.16 -5.76 2.67
C THR A 99 9.38 -5.06 3.28
N ALA A 100 10.23 -5.79 4.00
CA ALA A 100 11.47 -5.32 4.60
C ALA A 100 12.60 -6.37 4.40
N PRO A 101 12.97 -6.69 3.14
CA PRO A 101 13.76 -7.89 2.80
C PRO A 101 15.26 -7.79 3.14
N SER A 102 15.71 -6.70 3.76
CA SER A 102 17.13 -6.47 4.05
C SER A 102 17.33 -5.93 5.46
N PRO A 103 18.50 -6.16 6.09
CA PRO A 103 18.82 -5.55 7.39
C PRO A 103 18.65 -4.03 7.41
N ASN A 104 18.97 -3.36 6.29
CA ASN A 104 18.80 -1.91 6.15
C ASN A 104 17.33 -1.46 6.26
N SER A 105 16.38 -2.30 5.85
CA SER A 105 14.94 -1.99 5.91
C SER A 105 14.45 -1.79 7.34
N PHE A 106 15.04 -2.51 8.30
CA PHE A 106 14.66 -2.40 9.72
C PHE A 106 15.17 -1.13 10.39
N GLN A 107 16.12 -0.42 9.78
CA GLN A 107 16.63 0.86 10.33
C GLN A 107 15.60 1.99 10.22
N VAL A 108 14.60 1.85 9.34
CA VAL A 108 13.50 2.83 9.20
C VAL A 108 12.44 2.67 10.28
N LEU A 109 12.29 1.46 10.84
CA LEU A 109 11.23 1.12 11.78
C LEU A 109 11.48 1.62 13.22
N GLY A 110 12.63 2.26 13.47
CA GLY A 110 13.05 2.68 14.80
C GLY A 110 13.45 1.47 15.65
N ARG A 111 14.71 1.41 16.03
CA ARG A 111 15.17 0.68 17.22
C ARG A 111 15.68 1.71 18.20
#